data_AF-A0A7V3P998-F1
#
_entry.id   AF-A0A7V3P998-F1
#
_cell.length_a   1.000
_cell.length_b   1.000
_cell.length_c   1.000
_cell.angle_alpha   90.00
_cell.angle_beta   90.00
_cell.angle_gamma   90.00
#
_symmetry.space_group_name_H-M   'P 1'
#
loop_
_entity.id
_entity.type
_entity.pdbx_description
1 polymer ?
#
loop_
_entity_poly.entity_id
_entity_poly.type
_entity_poly.pdbx_seq_one_letter_code
_entity_poly.pdbx_strand_id
1 'polypeptide(L)'
;MKSLTTLVKGARLVVETCFAVKEGDAVLILCDEDHRREAEAMAGVAFSLGAYPVIADISHHVASALASMKVPMEPARNVAAAMEASDVIIITTNLEWANRFAHVNPVAASVNKGAKIGSVEEG
;
A
#
# COMPACT_ATOMS: atom_id res chain seq x y z
N MET A 1 -11.36 15.53 8.98
CA MET A 1 -11.05 15.40 7.54
C MET A 1 -9.78 16.19 7.24
N LYS A 2 -8.70 15.55 6.77
CA LYS A 2 -7.45 16.26 6.46
C LYS A 2 -7.64 17.25 5.30
N SER A 3 -6.94 18.37 5.35
CA SER A 3 -6.89 19.30 4.22
C SER A 3 -6.16 18.65 3.04
N LEU A 4 -6.51 19.02 1.81
CA LEU A 4 -5.83 18.52 0.61
C LEU A 4 -4.31 18.82 0.67
N THR A 5 -3.94 20.00 1.15
CA THR A 5 -2.54 20.39 1.33
C THR A 5 -1.80 19.48 2.31
N THR A 6 -2.45 19.06 3.40
CA THR A 6 -1.88 18.11 4.37
C THR A 6 -1.68 16.74 3.75
N LEU A 7 -2.69 16.23 3.03
CA LEU A 7 -2.62 14.92 2.35
C LEU A 7 -1.48 14.88 1.35
N VAL A 8 -1.36 15.90 0.49
CA VAL A 8 -0.30 15.96 -0.52
C VAL A 8 1.08 16.07 0.12
N LYS A 9 1.25 16.87 1.17
CA LYS A 9 2.54 16.96 1.89
C LYS A 9 2.96 15.62 2.49
N GLY A 10 2.02 14.91 3.13
CA GLY A 10 2.27 13.57 3.66
C GLY A 10 2.63 12.58 2.56
N ALA A 11 1.85 12.57 1.47
CA ALA A 11 2.12 11.73 0.30
C ALA A 11 3.50 11.98 -0.30
N ARG A 12 3.94 13.24 -0.41
CA ARG A 12 5.30 13.57 -0.88
C ARG A 12 6.38 13.01 0.04
N LEU A 13 6.24 13.16 1.36
CA LEU A 13 7.19 12.57 2.30
C LEU A 13 7.30 11.05 2.11
N VAL A 14 6.16 10.36 2.02
CA VAL A 14 6.14 8.90 1.85
C VAL A 14 6.77 8.50 0.53
N VAL A 15 6.29 9.05 -0.59
CA VAL A 15 6.65 8.62 -1.94
C VAL A 15 8.07 9.06 -2.32
N GLU A 16 8.44 10.32 -2.06
CA GLU A 16 9.74 10.88 -2.47
C GLU A 16 10.87 10.47 -1.52
N THR A 17 10.58 10.42 -0.21
CA THR A 17 11.63 10.23 0.81
C THR A 17 11.64 8.81 1.37
N CYS A 18 10.51 8.31 1.88
CA CYS A 18 10.49 7.01 2.56
C CYS A 18 10.66 5.84 1.58
N PHE A 19 9.96 5.89 0.45
CA PHE A 19 10.00 4.84 -0.58
C PHE A 19 10.90 5.19 -1.76
N ALA A 20 11.40 6.43 -1.85
CA ALA A 20 12.28 6.90 -2.91
C ALA A 20 11.84 6.38 -4.29
N VAL A 21 10.57 6.62 -4.63
CA VAL A 21 9.96 6.19 -5.90
C VAL A 21 10.67 6.88 -7.06
N LYS A 22 10.91 6.12 -8.13
CA LYS A 22 11.62 6.58 -9.33
C LYS A 22 10.74 6.49 -10.57
N GLU A 23 11.15 7.21 -11.61
CA GLU A 23 10.58 7.06 -12.95
C GLU A 23 10.63 5.59 -13.38
N GLY A 24 9.50 5.08 -13.89
CA GLY A 24 9.37 3.70 -14.32
C GLY A 24 8.98 2.69 -13.25
N ASP A 25 9.06 3.01 -11.94
CA ASP A 25 8.68 2.08 -10.87
C ASP A 25 7.20 1.64 -11.03
N ALA A 26 6.93 0.34 -10.93
CA ALA A 26 5.59 -0.19 -10.73
C ALA A 26 5.21 -0.05 -9.25
N VAL A 27 4.22 0.79 -8.95
CA VAL A 27 3.83 1.13 -7.57
C VAL A 27 2.46 0.55 -7.25
N LEU A 28 2.38 -0.38 -6.30
CA LEU A 28 1.13 -0.90 -5.78
C LEU A 28 0.79 -0.23 -4.45
N ILE A 29 -0.42 0.30 -4.34
CA ILE A 29 -0.94 0.90 -3.12
C ILE A 29 -2.13 0.07 -2.64
N LEU A 30 -1.97 -0.65 -1.54
CA LEU A 30 -3.05 -1.39 -0.90
C LEU A 30 -3.77 -0.45 0.06
N CYS A 31 -5.08 -0.31 -0.08
CA CYS A 31 -5.87 0.53 0.83
C CYS A 31 -7.20 -0.09 1.26
N ASP A 32 -7.75 0.42 2.35
CA ASP A 32 -9.16 0.26 2.69
C ASP A 32 -9.91 1.57 2.46
N GLU A 33 -11.23 1.54 2.66
CA GLU A 33 -12.15 2.63 2.40
C GLU A 33 -11.81 3.89 3.20
N ASP A 34 -11.40 3.72 4.45
CA ASP A 34 -11.08 4.82 5.36
C ASP A 34 -9.80 5.57 4.94
N HIS A 35 -8.87 4.88 4.28
CA HIS A 35 -7.56 5.41 3.85
C HIS A 35 -7.47 5.68 2.34
N ARG A 36 -8.60 5.65 1.62
CA ARG A 36 -8.61 5.82 0.16
C ARG A 36 -8.05 7.16 -0.31
N ARG A 37 -8.28 8.24 0.45
CA ARG A 37 -7.79 9.58 0.07
C ARG A 37 -6.28 9.72 0.19
N GLU A 38 -5.69 9.08 1.19
CA GLU A 38 -4.25 8.94 1.37
C GLU A 38 -3.66 8.15 0.19
N ALA A 39 -4.27 7.04 -0.19
CA ALA A 39 -3.87 6.23 -1.34
C ALA A 39 -3.90 7.02 -2.66
N GLU A 40 -4.98 7.78 -2.91
CA GLU A 40 -5.12 8.66 -4.08
C GLU A 40 -4.06 9.76 -4.10
N ALA A 41 -3.75 10.37 -2.95
CA ALA A 41 -2.70 11.37 -2.86
C ALA A 41 -1.31 10.77 -3.17
N MET A 42 -1.00 9.58 -2.63
CA MET A 42 0.25 8.87 -2.91
C MET A 42 0.37 8.45 -4.37
N ALA A 43 -0.72 7.95 -4.98
CA ALA A 43 -0.75 7.65 -6.41
C ALA A 43 -0.48 8.88 -7.26
N GLY A 44 -1.12 10.02 -6.95
CA GLY A 44 -0.89 11.27 -7.66
C GLY A 44 0.56 11.75 -7.61
N VAL A 45 1.19 11.65 -6.43
CA VAL A 45 2.62 11.99 -6.28
C VAL A 45 3.50 11.01 -7.05
N ALA A 46 3.27 9.70 -6.92
CA ALA A 46 4.06 8.69 -7.64
C ALA A 46 3.98 8.88 -9.15
N PHE A 47 2.79 9.12 -9.69
CA PHE A 47 2.59 9.42 -11.10
C PHE A 47 3.33 10.70 -11.52
N SER A 48 3.35 11.73 -10.68
CA SER A 48 4.09 12.97 -10.97
C SER A 48 5.61 12.79 -11.06
N LEU A 49 6.15 11.69 -10.52
CA LEU A 49 7.55 11.28 -10.63
C LEU A 49 7.83 10.38 -11.84
N GLY A 50 6.83 10.11 -12.68
CA GLY A 50 6.94 9.20 -13.83
C GLY A 50 6.82 7.71 -13.49
N ALA A 51 6.32 7.37 -12.30
CA ALA A 51 6.04 5.99 -11.91
C ALA A 51 4.64 5.54 -12.40
N TYR A 52 4.35 4.24 -12.27
CA TYR A 52 3.08 3.63 -12.68
C TYR A 52 2.30 3.11 -11.46
N PRO A 53 1.49 3.96 -10.80
CA PRO A 53 0.75 3.56 -9.61
C PRO A 53 -0.56 2.83 -9.92
N VAL A 54 -0.88 1.83 -9.09
CA VAL A 54 -2.17 1.13 -9.03
C VAL A 54 -2.66 1.13 -7.59
N ILE A 55 -3.91 1.53 -7.39
CA ILE A 55 -4.58 1.44 -6.08
C ILE A 55 -5.44 0.18 -6.07
N ALA A 56 -5.21 -0.69 -5.10
CA ALA A 56 -6.03 -1.87 -4.84
C ALA A 56 -6.81 -1.69 -3.54
N ASP A 57 -8.11 -1.47 -3.67
CA ASP A 57 -9.05 -1.44 -2.55
C ASP A 57 -9.33 -2.86 -2.07
N ILE A 58 -8.91 -3.14 -0.84
CA ILE A 58 -9.05 -4.44 -0.16
C ILE A 58 -9.95 -4.34 1.08
N SER A 59 -10.84 -3.35 1.14
CA SER A 59 -11.72 -3.09 2.30
C SER A 59 -12.47 -4.32 2.78
N HIS A 60 -12.99 -5.12 1.84
CA HIS A 60 -13.70 -6.36 2.17
C HIS A 60 -12.83 -7.38 2.91
N HIS A 61 -11.55 -7.47 2.57
CA HIS A 61 -10.60 -8.38 3.22
C HIS A 61 -10.20 -7.85 4.59
N VAL A 62 -9.94 -6.54 4.68
CA VAL A 62 -9.66 -5.86 5.96
C VAL A 62 -10.81 -6.06 6.94
N ALA A 63 -12.04 -5.74 6.53
CA ALA A 63 -13.23 -5.90 7.35
C ALA A 63 -13.45 -7.36 7.79
N SER A 64 -13.28 -8.32 6.88
CA SER A 64 -13.46 -9.75 7.18
C SER A 64 -12.43 -10.26 8.18
N ALA A 65 -11.16 -9.86 8.03
CA ALA A 65 -10.07 -10.30 8.89
C ALA A 65 -10.07 -9.65 10.28
N LEU A 66 -10.65 -8.45 10.42
CA LEU A 66 -10.94 -7.82 11.71
C LEU A 66 -12.15 -8.46 12.40
N ALA A 67 -13.17 -8.87 11.63
CA ALA A 67 -14.33 -9.55 12.16
C ALA A 67 -14.03 -11.00 12.63
N SER A 68 -13.02 -11.65 12.06
CA SER A 68 -12.66 -13.02 12.44
C SER A 68 -11.19 -13.38 12.21
N MET A 69 -10.54 -13.87 13.26
CA MET A 69 -9.18 -14.43 13.21
C MET A 69 -9.05 -15.71 12.36
N LYS A 70 -10.18 -16.31 11.92
CA LYS A 70 -10.19 -17.48 11.03
C LYS A 70 -9.95 -17.11 9.58
N VAL A 71 -10.17 -15.85 9.20
CA VAL A 71 -9.95 -15.39 7.83
C VAL A 71 -8.44 -15.34 7.57
N PRO A 72 -7.95 -16.00 6.50
CA PRO A 72 -6.54 -15.95 6.13
C PRO A 72 -6.10 -14.52 5.85
N MET A 73 -4.90 -14.16 6.30
CA MET A 73 -4.28 -12.87 5.94
C MET A 73 -3.68 -12.87 4.54
N GLU A 74 -3.46 -14.07 3.97
CA GLU A 74 -2.97 -14.22 2.61
C GLU A 74 -3.89 -13.48 1.62
N PRO A 75 -3.36 -12.58 0.78
CA PRO A 75 -4.16 -11.83 -0.16
C PRO A 75 -4.70 -12.75 -1.28
N ALA A 76 -5.74 -12.29 -1.98
CA ALA A 76 -6.22 -12.98 -3.16
C ALA A 76 -5.12 -13.11 -4.22
N ARG A 77 -5.15 -14.19 -5.02
CA ARG A 77 -4.09 -14.55 -5.99
C ARG A 77 -3.67 -13.40 -6.92
N ASN A 78 -4.63 -12.57 -7.32
CA ASN A 78 -4.40 -11.44 -8.21
C ASN A 78 -3.66 -10.30 -7.49
N VAL A 79 -3.96 -10.05 -6.22
CA VAL A 79 -3.23 -9.09 -5.38
C VAL A 79 -1.83 -9.61 -5.08
N ALA A 80 -1.68 -10.89 -4.73
CA ALA A 80 -0.37 -11.51 -4.53
C ALA A 80 0.52 -11.40 -5.78
N ALA A 81 -0.04 -11.68 -6.96
CA ALA A 81 0.69 -11.54 -8.23
C ALA A 81 1.06 -10.08 -8.53
N ALA A 82 0.19 -9.12 -8.20
CA ALA A 82 0.49 -7.70 -8.35
C ALA A 82 1.63 -7.26 -7.40
N MET A 83 1.60 -7.71 -6.14
CA MET A 83 2.68 -7.45 -5.18
C MET A 83 4.02 -7.95 -5.72
N GLU A 84 4.07 -9.21 -6.15
CA GLU A 84 5.27 -9.84 -6.69
C GLU A 84 5.80 -9.24 -8.01
N ALA A 85 5.00 -8.42 -8.68
CA ALA A 85 5.33 -7.72 -9.91
C ALA A 85 5.62 -6.21 -9.69
N SER A 86 5.54 -5.73 -8.45
CA SER A 86 5.73 -4.32 -8.10
C SER A 86 7.13 -4.03 -7.59
N ASP A 87 7.68 -2.87 -7.95
CA ASP A 87 8.94 -2.35 -7.42
C ASP A 87 8.74 -1.68 -6.05
N VAL A 88 7.55 -1.12 -5.82
CA VAL A 88 7.17 -0.41 -4.60
C VAL A 88 5.77 -0.86 -4.18
N ILE A 89 5.62 -1.21 -2.91
CA ILE A 89 4.33 -1.59 -2.31
C ILE A 89 4.09 -0.74 -1.07
N ILE A 90 3.05 0.08 -1.11
CA ILE A 90 2.65 0.94 0.00
C ILE A 90 1.34 0.39 0.58
N ILE A 91 1.33 0.09 1.88
CA ILE A 91 0.14 -0.41 2.58
C ILE A 91 -0.42 0.74 3.42
N THR A 92 -1.63 1.20 3.10
CA THR A 92 -2.33 2.23 3.88
C THR A 92 -3.72 1.71 4.24
N THR A 93 -3.76 0.96 5.34
CA THR A 93 -4.97 0.30 5.83
C THR A 93 -5.02 0.41 7.34
N ASN A 94 -6.09 -0.10 7.94
CA ASN A 94 -6.17 -0.36 9.37
C ASN A 94 -4.88 -0.99 9.93
N LEU A 95 -4.40 -0.43 11.03
CA LEU A 95 -3.13 -0.78 11.67
C LEU A 95 -3.05 -2.25 12.10
N GLU A 96 -4.10 -2.78 12.71
CA GLU A 96 -4.10 -4.17 13.18
C GLU A 96 -4.00 -5.14 12.00
N TRP A 97 -4.72 -4.84 10.92
CA TRP A 97 -4.66 -5.62 9.70
C TRP A 97 -3.29 -5.54 9.04
N ALA A 98 -2.73 -4.33 8.88
CA ALA A 98 -1.43 -4.09 8.26
C ALA A 98 -0.31 -4.85 8.98
N ASN A 99 -0.31 -4.83 10.32
CA ASN A 99 0.65 -5.56 11.14
C ASN A 99 0.59 -7.07 10.91
N ARG A 100 -0.62 -7.63 10.82
CA ARG A 100 -0.80 -9.06 10.53
C ARG A 100 -0.39 -9.40 9.09
N PHE A 101 -0.68 -8.51 8.15
CA PHE A 101 -0.39 -8.70 6.73
C PHE A 101 1.10 -8.66 6.42
N ALA A 102 1.89 -7.87 7.16
CA ALA A 102 3.33 -7.78 6.98
C ALA A 102 4.09 -9.12 7.08
N HIS A 103 3.45 -10.17 7.61
CA HIS A 103 4.04 -11.49 7.81
C HIS A 103 3.57 -12.57 6.80
N VAL A 104 2.85 -12.20 5.73
CA VAL A 104 2.39 -13.16 4.71
C VAL A 104 3.46 -13.51 3.67
N ASN A 105 3.32 -14.65 2.99
CA ASN A 105 4.30 -15.12 2.02
C ASN A 105 4.54 -14.13 0.85
N PRO A 106 3.52 -13.44 0.30
CA PRO A 106 3.71 -12.51 -0.81
C PRO A 106 4.54 -11.28 -0.42
N VAL A 107 4.52 -10.87 0.86
CA VAL A 107 5.42 -9.81 1.35
C VAL A 107 6.87 -10.28 1.23
N ALA A 108 7.18 -11.46 1.76
CA ALA A 108 8.53 -12.04 1.67
C ALA A 108 8.96 -12.29 0.21
N ALA A 109 8.07 -12.80 -0.63
CA ALA A 109 8.34 -13.03 -2.05
C ALA A 109 8.65 -11.73 -2.80
N SER A 110 7.93 -10.64 -2.51
CA SER A 110 8.16 -9.32 -3.11
C SER A 110 9.51 -8.74 -2.68
N VAL A 111 9.83 -8.82 -1.37
CA VAL A 111 11.13 -8.38 -0.85
C VAL A 111 12.28 -9.16 -1.49
N ASN A 112 12.14 -10.47 -1.66
CA ASN A 112 13.15 -11.30 -2.33
C ASN A 112 13.38 -10.93 -3.79
N LYS A 113 12.41 -10.27 -4.45
CA LYS A 113 12.53 -9.72 -5.80
C LYS A 113 13.06 -8.28 -5.83
N GLY A 114 13.33 -7.69 -4.67
CA GLY A 114 13.87 -6.33 -4.54
C GLY A 114 12.81 -5.24 -4.33
N ALA A 115 11.54 -5.61 -4.11
CA ALA A 115 10.49 -4.62 -3.88
C ALA A 115 10.69 -3.86 -2.56
N LYS A 116 10.46 -2.54 -2.59
CA LYS A 116 10.38 -1.69 -1.41
C LYS A 116 8.97 -1.74 -0.83
N ILE A 117 8.77 -2.34 0.35
CA ILE A 117 7.45 -2.53 0.96
C ILE A 117 7.36 -1.94 2.37
N GLY A 118 6.24 -1.32 2.71
CA GLY A 118 5.98 -0.84 4.07
C GLY A 118 4.55 -0.36 4.30
N SER A 119 4.11 -0.38 5.56
CA SER A 119 2.87 0.27 6.00
C SER A 119 3.09 1.76 6.26
N VAL A 120 2.08 2.56 5.96
CA VAL A 120 2.01 3.99 6.28
C VAL A 120 0.85 4.18 7.24
N GLU A 121 1.21 4.61 8.45
CA GLU A 121 0.30 4.71 9.59
C GLU A 121 0.09 6.18 9.97
N GLU A 122 -1.07 6.48 10.56
CA GLU A 122 -1.29 7.80 11.15
C GLU A 122 -0.47 7.95 12.43
N GLY A 123 0.26 9.07 12.55
CA GLY A 123 0.98 9.50 13.74
C GLY A 123 0.72 10.97 14.05
#